data_AF-A0A1X4NDR1-F1
#
_entry.id   AF-A0A1X4NDR1-F1
#
_cell.length_a   1.000
_cell.length_b   1.000
_cell.length_c   1.000
_cell.angle_alpha   90.00
_cell.angle_beta   90.00
_cell.angle_gamma   90.00
#
_symmetry.space_group_name_H-M   'P 1'
#
loop_
_entity.id
_entity.type
_entity.pdbx_description
1 polymer ?
#
loop_
_entity_poly.entity_id
_entity_poly.type
_entity_poly.pdbx_seq_one_letter_code
_entity_poly.pdbx_strand_id
1 'polypeptide(L)'
;MSVSQHIPPDIKKVARCVGYAAWLHTVDAWLGLPVVLEARLAPHKRAALAHATLRSLCNEHVEAVCASVLPQNAGQPQAAFSGIMDQAAFWADLATQDERDAYMLASFNRSPETRQAAFLEFVQRRAAA
;
A
#
# COMPACT_ATOMS: atom_id res chain seq x y z
N MET A 1 -40.34 -6.80 -6.42
CA MET A 1 -39.27 -6.72 -7.44
C MET A 1 -37.97 -7.18 -6.81
N SER A 2 -37.15 -7.97 -7.51
CA SER A 2 -35.91 -8.53 -6.95
C SER A 2 -34.76 -7.55 -7.11
N VAL A 3 -34.05 -7.24 -6.03
CA VAL A 3 -32.85 -6.37 -6.00
C VAL A 3 -31.82 -6.79 -7.07
N SER A 4 -31.75 -8.10 -7.38
CA SER A 4 -30.88 -8.65 -8.42
C SER A 4 -31.09 -8.02 -9.81
N GLN A 5 -32.30 -7.56 -10.13
CA GLN A 5 -32.60 -6.93 -11.43
C GLN A 5 -31.86 -5.61 -11.61
N HIS A 6 -31.53 -4.91 -10.52
CA HIS A 6 -30.88 -3.60 -10.55
C HIS A 6 -29.35 -3.65 -10.41
N ILE A 7 -28.77 -4.82 -10.10
CA ILE A 7 -27.32 -4.95 -9.96
C ILE A 7 -26.65 -4.85 -11.36
N PRO A 8 -25.65 -3.96 -11.55
CA PRO A 8 -24.94 -3.83 -12.81
C PRO A 8 -24.29 -5.16 -13.27
N PRO A 9 -24.21 -5.41 -14.60
CA PRO A 9 -23.68 -6.68 -15.13
C PRO A 9 -22.27 -7.03 -14.64
N ASP A 10 -21.38 -6.05 -14.49
CA ASP A 10 -20.01 -6.29 -14.02
C ASP A 10 -19.96 -6.71 -12.56
N ILE A 11 -20.83 -6.15 -11.72
CA ILE A 11 -20.96 -6.54 -10.32
C ILE A 11 -21.52 -7.96 -10.21
N LYS A 12 -22.46 -8.35 -11.08
CA LYS A 12 -22.96 -9.74 -11.14
C LYS A 12 -21.86 -10.73 -11.50
N LYS A 13 -20.98 -10.38 -12.45
CA LYS A 13 -19.84 -11.23 -12.84
C LYS A 13 -18.85 -11.40 -11.68
N VAL A 14 -18.48 -10.31 -11.03
CA VAL A 14 -17.59 -10.34 -9.86
C VAL A 14 -18.20 -11.20 -8.74
N ALA A 15 -19.48 -11.00 -8.41
CA ALA A 15 -20.15 -11.78 -7.38
C ALA A 15 -20.15 -13.30 -7.68
N ARG A 16 -20.33 -13.68 -8.95
CA ARG A 16 -20.23 -15.09 -9.36
C ARG A 16 -18.80 -15.62 -9.24
N CYS A 17 -17.79 -14.87 -9.68
CA CYS A 17 -16.39 -15.31 -9.56
C CYS A 17 -15.99 -15.52 -8.10
N VAL A 18 -16.36 -14.59 -7.21
CA VAL A 18 -16.14 -14.74 -5.76
C VAL A 18 -16.90 -15.95 -5.23
N GLY A 19 -18.17 -16.13 -5.61
CA GLY A 19 -18.97 -17.28 -5.20
C GLY A 19 -18.38 -18.62 -5.65
N TYR A 20 -17.89 -18.71 -6.88
CA TYR A 20 -17.23 -19.91 -7.38
C TYR A 20 -15.90 -20.18 -6.68
N ALA A 21 -15.07 -19.16 -6.46
CA ALA A 21 -13.82 -19.31 -5.74
C ALA A 21 -14.05 -19.83 -4.30
N ALA A 22 -15.05 -19.27 -3.62
CA ALA A 22 -15.47 -19.71 -2.29
C ALA A 22 -16.04 -21.14 -2.28
N TRP A 23 -16.85 -21.50 -3.28
CA TRP A 23 -17.46 -22.82 -3.37
C TRP A 23 -16.45 -23.93 -3.71
N LEU A 24 -15.53 -23.65 -4.64
CA LEU A 24 -14.51 -24.63 -5.07
C LEU A 24 -13.45 -24.88 -3.99
N HIS A 25 -13.21 -23.91 -3.10
CA HIS A 25 -12.29 -24.03 -1.97
C HIS A 25 -10.87 -24.50 -2.36
N THR A 26 -10.42 -24.16 -3.58
CA THR A 26 -9.06 -24.41 -4.05
C THR A 26 -8.29 -23.11 -4.15
N VAL A 27 -6.98 -23.16 -3.91
CA VAL A 27 -6.09 -21.99 -4.03
C VAL A 27 -6.16 -21.42 -5.46
N ASP A 28 -6.11 -22.29 -6.47
CA ASP A 28 -6.15 -21.89 -7.88
C ASP A 28 -7.39 -21.09 -8.26
N ALA A 29 -8.55 -21.39 -7.66
CA ALA A 29 -9.78 -20.66 -7.93
C ALA A 29 -9.70 -19.20 -7.44
N TRP A 30 -8.89 -18.94 -6.40
CA TRP A 30 -8.61 -17.60 -5.91
C TRP A 30 -7.52 -16.87 -6.71
N LEU A 31 -6.55 -17.59 -7.29
CA LEU A 31 -5.43 -16.98 -8.05
C LEU A 31 -5.88 -16.18 -9.28
N GLY A 32 -6.97 -16.59 -9.93
CA GLY A 32 -7.53 -15.86 -11.08
C GLY A 32 -8.40 -14.65 -10.71
N LEU A 33 -8.80 -14.52 -9.43
CA LEU A 33 -9.73 -13.50 -8.98
C LEU A 33 -9.19 -12.05 -9.08
N PRO A 34 -7.90 -11.75 -8.75
CA PRO A 34 -7.35 -10.40 -8.86
C PRO A 34 -7.53 -9.77 -10.25
N VAL A 35 -7.28 -10.54 -11.31
CA VAL A 35 -7.45 -10.08 -12.71
C VAL A 35 -8.89 -9.67 -13.00
N VAL A 36 -9.86 -10.45 -12.51
CA VAL A 36 -11.29 -10.15 -12.68
C VAL A 36 -11.68 -8.90 -11.89
N LEU A 37 -11.18 -8.76 -10.65
CA LEU A 37 -11.44 -7.58 -9.82
C LEU A 37 -10.86 -6.32 -10.45
N GLU A 38 -9.63 -6.37 -10.96
CA GLU A 38 -8.98 -5.27 -11.67
C GLU A 38 -9.73 -4.84 -12.92
N ALA A 39 -10.17 -5.79 -13.73
CA ALA A 39 -10.84 -5.53 -15.00
C ALA A 39 -12.31 -5.04 -14.84
N ARG A 40 -12.90 -5.14 -13.64
CA ARG A 40 -14.35 -4.92 -13.43
C ARG A 40 -14.68 -3.98 -12.28
N LEU A 41 -13.76 -3.75 -11.35
CA LEU A 41 -13.99 -2.87 -10.19
C LEU A 41 -13.03 -1.67 -10.19
N ALA A 42 -13.61 -0.50 -9.96
CA ALA A 42 -12.84 0.69 -9.64
C ALA A 42 -11.97 0.48 -8.38
N PRO A 43 -10.79 1.12 -8.27
CA PRO A 43 -9.87 0.92 -7.15
C PRO A 43 -10.52 1.03 -5.76
N HIS A 44 -11.38 2.03 -5.54
CA HIS A 44 -12.05 2.24 -4.26
C HIS A 44 -12.99 1.07 -3.87
N LYS A 45 -13.62 0.39 -4.84
CA LYS A 45 -14.48 -0.78 -4.57
C LYS A 45 -13.65 -2.00 -4.18
N ARG A 46 -12.46 -2.17 -4.76
CA ARG A 46 -11.51 -3.23 -4.39
C ARG A 46 -10.97 -3.00 -2.98
N ALA A 47 -10.60 -1.76 -2.65
CA ALA A 47 -10.17 -1.39 -1.31
C ALA A 47 -11.25 -1.65 -0.25
N ALA A 48 -12.51 -1.28 -0.54
CA ALA A 48 -13.63 -1.55 0.36
C ALA A 48 -13.87 -3.05 0.59
N LEU A 49 -13.76 -3.87 -0.47
CA LEU A 49 -13.85 -5.33 -0.36
C LEU A 49 -12.72 -5.90 0.50
N ALA A 50 -11.47 -5.51 0.23
CA ALA A 50 -10.31 -5.95 1.01
C ALA A 50 -10.46 -5.59 2.49
N HIS A 51 -10.89 -4.36 2.80
CA HIS A 51 -11.15 -3.93 4.17
C HIS A 51 -12.23 -4.79 4.85
N ALA A 52 -13.35 -5.04 4.18
CA ALA A 52 -14.42 -5.88 4.73
C ALA A 52 -13.95 -7.32 4.97
N THR A 53 -13.17 -7.90 4.07
CA THR A 53 -12.58 -9.24 4.23
C THR A 53 -11.61 -9.28 5.41
N LEU A 54 -10.68 -8.33 5.50
CA LEU A 54 -9.72 -8.24 6.61
C LEU A 54 -10.42 -8.09 7.97
N ARG A 55 -11.49 -7.30 8.03
CA ARG A 55 -12.29 -7.11 9.26
C ARG A 55 -13.04 -8.37 9.72
N SER A 56 -13.14 -9.39 8.87
CA SER A 56 -13.78 -10.67 9.21
C SER A 56 -12.82 -11.70 9.81
N LEU A 57 -11.52 -11.42 9.79
CA LEU A 57 -10.46 -12.30 10.27
C LEU A 57 -10.11 -12.01 11.75
N CYS A 58 -9.55 -12.99 12.45
CA CYS A 58 -8.88 -12.75 13.74
C CYS A 58 -7.52 -12.10 13.52
N ASN A 59 -6.95 -11.49 14.58
CA ASN A 59 -5.68 -10.76 14.50
C ASN A 59 -4.55 -11.59 13.89
N GLU A 60 -4.39 -12.85 14.32
CA GLU A 60 -3.36 -13.76 13.80
C GLU A 60 -3.47 -13.97 12.28
N HIS A 61 -4.69 -14.16 11.76
CA HIS A 61 -4.92 -14.30 10.33
C HIS A 61 -4.73 -12.99 9.56
N VAL A 62 -5.09 -11.84 10.15
CA VAL A 62 -4.80 -10.53 9.55
C VAL A 62 -3.30 -10.34 9.40
N GLU A 63 -2.53 -10.62 10.46
CA GLU A 63 -1.07 -10.51 10.45
C GLU A 63 -0.45 -11.43 9.40
N ALA A 64 -0.88 -12.70 9.35
CA ALA A 64 -0.39 -13.66 8.36
C ALA A 64 -0.68 -13.22 6.91
N VAL A 65 -1.90 -12.71 6.65
CA VAL A 65 -2.26 -12.18 5.32
C VAL A 65 -1.40 -10.97 4.99
N CYS A 66 -1.30 -9.98 5.88
CA CYS A 66 -0.46 -8.80 5.68
C CYS A 66 1.00 -9.16 5.38
N ALA A 67 1.57 -10.11 6.14
CA ALA A 67 2.93 -10.57 5.92
C ALA A 67 3.17 -11.27 4.57
N SER A 68 2.12 -11.87 3.99
CA SER A 68 2.20 -12.53 2.69
C SER A 68 2.03 -11.59 1.50
N VAL A 69 1.37 -10.44 1.68
CA VAL A 69 1.03 -9.51 0.58
C VAL A 69 1.81 -8.21 0.61
N LEU A 70 2.31 -7.79 1.77
CA LEU A 70 3.12 -6.58 1.88
C LEU A 70 4.58 -6.91 1.55
N PRO A 71 5.20 -6.19 0.59
CA PRO A 71 6.57 -6.47 0.14
C PRO A 71 7.62 -6.25 1.24
N GLN A 72 7.25 -5.53 2.32
CA GLN A 72 8.07 -5.29 3.49
C GLN A 72 7.16 -5.35 4.72
N ASN A 73 7.38 -6.35 5.58
CA ASN A 73 7.03 -6.21 7.00
C ASN A 73 7.89 -5.06 7.59
N ALA A 74 7.64 -4.62 8.83
CA ALA A 74 8.29 -3.46 9.48
C ALA A 74 9.84 -3.48 9.56
N GLY A 75 10.51 -4.36 8.81
CA GLY A 75 11.95 -4.54 8.76
C GLY A 75 12.44 -5.31 9.97
N GLN A 76 13.72 -5.61 9.97
CA GLN A 76 14.42 -5.84 11.24
C GLN A 76 14.51 -4.49 11.97
N PRO A 77 14.48 -4.48 13.31
CA PRO A 77 14.76 -3.26 14.05
C PRO A 77 16.09 -2.70 13.57
N GLN A 78 16.11 -1.39 13.32
CA GLN A 78 17.30 -0.74 12.83
C GLN A 78 18.48 -1.00 13.78
N ALA A 79 19.60 -1.46 13.23
CA ALA A 79 20.78 -1.74 14.04
C ALA A 79 21.19 -0.48 14.81
N ALA A 80 21.45 -0.65 16.11
CA ALA A 80 21.70 0.44 17.05
C ALA A 80 22.89 1.37 16.66
N PHE A 81 23.71 0.96 15.68
CA PHE A 81 24.90 1.68 15.21
C PHE A 81 24.83 2.15 13.75
N SER A 82 23.64 2.19 13.11
CA SER A 82 23.52 2.70 11.74
C SER A 82 23.69 4.23 11.66
N GLY A 83 24.25 4.73 10.55
CA GLY A 83 24.51 6.16 10.38
C GLY A 83 23.21 6.98 10.29
N ILE A 84 23.31 8.31 10.49
CA ILE A 84 22.13 9.21 10.47
C ILE A 84 21.40 9.15 9.11
N MET A 85 22.14 9.00 8.00
CA MET A 85 21.54 8.89 6.67
C MET A 85 20.82 7.56 6.47
N ASP A 86 21.35 6.46 7.02
CA ASP A 86 20.70 5.14 6.96
C ASP A 86 19.40 5.14 7.77
N GLN A 87 19.38 5.84 8.90
CA GLN A 87 18.16 6.09 9.70
C GLN A 87 17.15 6.92 8.92
N ALA A 88 17.58 8.02 8.29
CA ALA A 88 16.69 8.85 7.50
C ALA A 88 16.08 8.10 6.31
N ALA A 89 16.88 7.28 5.61
CA ALA A 89 16.41 6.45 4.50
C ALA A 89 15.39 5.40 4.97
N PHE A 90 15.69 4.67 6.05
CA PHE A 90 14.76 3.69 6.63
C PHE A 90 13.39 4.31 6.97
N TRP A 91 13.38 5.48 7.61
CA TRP A 91 12.14 6.19 7.90
C TRP A 91 11.41 6.66 6.64
N ALA A 92 12.13 7.13 5.62
CA ALA A 92 11.54 7.57 4.36
C ALA A 92 10.91 6.43 3.54
N ASP A 93 11.40 5.19 3.70
CA ASP A 93 10.81 4.01 3.05
C ASP A 93 9.46 3.62 3.68
N LEU A 94 9.31 3.82 5.00
CA LEU A 94 8.11 3.46 5.76
C LEU A 94 7.06 4.58 5.79
N ALA A 95 7.48 5.84 5.69
CA ALA A 95 6.60 6.99 5.80
C ALA A 95 5.62 7.12 4.61
N THR A 96 4.40 7.59 4.91
CA THR A 96 3.45 8.02 3.88
C THR A 96 3.99 9.22 3.10
N GLN A 97 3.39 9.52 1.95
CA GLN A 97 3.80 10.67 1.15
C GLN A 97 3.67 11.99 1.93
N ASP A 98 2.58 12.18 2.66
CA ASP A 98 2.33 13.38 3.46
C ASP A 98 3.37 13.54 4.58
N GLU A 99 3.75 12.44 5.24
CA GLU A 99 4.81 12.45 6.27
C GLU A 99 6.17 12.81 5.68
N ARG A 100 6.53 12.26 4.52
CA ARG A 100 7.80 12.60 3.84
C ARG A 100 7.88 14.08 3.50
N ASP A 101 6.83 14.64 2.92
CA ASP A 101 6.80 16.05 2.53
C ASP A 101 6.89 16.97 3.76
N ALA A 102 6.20 16.62 4.85
CA ALA A 102 6.25 17.34 6.11
C ALA A 102 7.65 17.31 6.75
N TYR A 103 8.26 16.13 6.85
CA TYR A 103 9.60 16.00 7.44
C TYR A 103 10.68 16.67 6.60
N MET A 104 10.59 16.58 5.27
CA MET A 104 11.49 17.28 4.36
C MET A 104 11.42 18.79 4.55
N LEU A 105 10.22 19.38 4.50
CA LEU A 105 10.04 20.82 4.66
C LEU A 105 10.49 21.31 6.03
N ALA A 106 10.12 20.59 7.10
CA ALA A 106 10.51 20.95 8.46
C ALA A 106 12.03 20.92 8.68
N SER A 107 12.71 19.92 8.11
CA SER A 107 14.16 19.76 8.22
C SER A 107 14.91 20.83 7.42
N PHE A 108 14.42 21.14 6.21
CA PHE A 108 14.97 22.21 5.37
C PHE A 108 14.82 23.59 6.03
N ASN A 109 13.61 23.95 6.51
CA ASN A 109 13.33 25.25 7.11
C ASN A 109 14.10 25.51 8.41
N ARG A 110 14.48 24.45 9.16
CA ARG A 110 15.29 24.58 10.38
C ARG A 110 16.80 24.63 10.10
N SER A 111 17.23 24.37 8.86
CA SER A 111 18.64 24.46 8.49
C SER A 111 19.07 25.92 8.33
N PRO A 112 20.33 26.29 8.65
CA PRO A 112 20.85 27.63 8.35
C PRO A 112 20.78 27.94 6.86
N GLU A 113 20.58 29.22 6.49
CA GLU A 113 20.44 29.66 5.09
C GLU A 113 21.61 29.19 4.20
N THR A 114 22.84 29.19 4.72
CA THR A 114 24.03 28.69 4.00
C THR A 114 23.93 27.20 3.67
N ARG A 115 23.36 26.40 4.56
CA ARG A 115 23.11 24.96 4.32
C ARG A 115 21.91 24.73 3.40
N GLN A 116 20.87 25.55 3.50
CA GLN A 116 19.75 25.50 2.58
C GLN A 116 20.22 25.75 1.14
N ALA A 117 21.02 26.80 0.92
CA ALA A 117 21.59 27.12 -0.38
C ALA A 117 22.47 25.99 -0.93
N ALA A 118 23.38 25.45 -0.11
CA ALA A 118 24.23 24.32 -0.51
C ALA A 118 23.42 23.05 -0.84
N PHE A 119 22.34 22.79 -0.11
CA PHE A 119 21.44 21.67 -0.39
C PHE A 119 20.73 21.84 -1.74
N LEU A 120 20.19 23.04 -2.01
CA LEU A 120 19.53 23.35 -3.27
C LEU A 120 20.49 23.20 -4.46
N GLU A 121 21.72 23.72 -4.34
CA GLU A 121 22.75 23.56 -5.37
C GLU A 121 23.05 22.09 -5.65
N PHE A 122 23.24 21.28 -4.60
CA PHE A 122 23.51 19.86 -4.72
C PHE A 122 22.39 19.10 -5.45
N VAL A 123 21.14 19.31 -5.07
CA VAL A 123 19.98 18.62 -5.67
C VAL A 123 19.76 19.06 -7.11
N GLN A 124 19.89 20.35 -7.41
CA GLN A 124 19.76 20.87 -8.78
C GLN A 124 20.85 20.33 -9.71
N ARG A 125 22.10 20.23 -9.23
CA ARG A 125 23.21 19.65 -10.00
C ARG A 125 22.98 18.18 -10.33
N ARG A 126 22.39 17.43 -9.40
CA ARG A 126 22.04 16.01 -9.61
C ARG A 126 20.88 15.83 -10.59
N ALA A 127 19.95 16.78 -10.67
CA ALA A 127 18.85 16.74 -11.64
C ALA A 127 19.32 17.04 -13.08
N ALA A 128 20.48 17.67 -13.25
CA ALA A 128 21.06 18.03 -14.54
C ALA A 128 22.07 17.01 -15.10
N ALA A 129 22.37 15.93 -14.36
CA ALA A 129 23.30 14.85 -14.72
C ALA A 129 22.55 13.55 -15.03
#